data_AF-A0A0R3Q3V2-F1
#
_entry.id   AF-A0A0R3Q3V2-F1
#
_cell.length_a   1.000
_cell.length_b   1.000
_cell.length_c   1.000
_cell.angle_alpha   90.00
_cell.angle_beta   90.00
_cell.angle_gamma   90.00
#
_symmetry.space_group_name_H-M   'P 1'
#
loop_
_entity.id
_entity.type
_entity.pdbx_description
1 polymer ?
#
loop_
_entity_poly.entity_id
_entity_poly.type
_entity_poly.pdbx_seq_one_letter_code
_entity_poly.pdbx_strand_id
1 'polypeptide(L)'
;MLSVDRADFCPQNSYQDCPQQIGYSATISAPHIHALALELLNDHLRDDHTVLDIGSGSGYLTVCMALMVGRKGRVIGIDHIKELIDLSISNINKHHSDLLMDGRITMVTGDGRNGYRAGAPYMAIHVGAAAPKLPDILVEQLAPGGRMIIPVGEVFSDQHFVQVDKDLNGNGLFKDERVKMTMLRVDRADFCPRNPYLDNPEPIGCNATISAPHMHAAALERLKDHLTEGDKALDIGSGSGYLTTCMAYMVMMLMRFEVGASGKVVGVEHIRQLVDLSITNIKKNHANLLEGRVLIVEGDGRKGYPQYAPYKAIHVGAAAPNVPDELLSQLAAGGRMLIPVGAAHSDQRFLQVDKDG
;
A
#
# COMPACT_ATOMS: atom_id res chain seq x y z
N MET A 1 -16.18 -17.48 9.30
CA MET A 1 -17.63 -17.21 9.18
C MET A 1 -18.52 -18.38 9.58
N LEU A 2 -18.24 -19.63 9.18
CA LEU A 2 -19.09 -20.79 9.54
C LEU A 2 -19.25 -21.04 11.05
N SER A 3 -18.30 -20.56 11.87
CA SER A 3 -18.34 -20.64 13.33
C SER A 3 -19.24 -19.60 14.02
N VAL A 4 -19.84 -18.68 13.25
CA VAL A 4 -20.72 -17.62 13.76
C VAL A 4 -22.04 -17.72 13.00
N ASP A 5 -23.11 -18.11 13.67
CA ASP A 5 -24.42 -18.19 13.03
C ASP A 5 -24.94 -16.78 12.74
N ARG A 6 -25.08 -16.45 11.46
CA ARG A 6 -25.57 -15.14 11.02
C ARG A 6 -27.02 -14.90 11.45
N ALA A 7 -27.83 -15.93 11.69
CA ALA A 7 -29.20 -15.78 12.18
C ALA A 7 -29.27 -15.11 13.56
N ASP A 8 -28.22 -15.22 14.38
CA ASP A 8 -28.15 -14.52 15.65
C ASP A 8 -28.06 -13.00 15.49
N PHE A 9 -27.55 -12.52 14.35
CA PHE A 9 -27.23 -11.12 14.08
C PHE A 9 -28.11 -10.48 13.00
N CYS A 10 -28.95 -11.28 12.35
CA CYS A 10 -29.80 -10.88 11.23
C CYS A 10 -31.17 -11.56 11.37
N PRO A 11 -32.21 -10.86 11.84
CA PRO A 11 -33.46 -11.49 12.26
C PRO A 11 -34.31 -12.04 11.10
N GLN A 12 -34.08 -11.58 9.87
CA GLN A 12 -34.83 -11.97 8.69
C GLN A 12 -33.89 -12.32 7.54
N ASN A 13 -34.27 -13.31 6.73
CA ASN A 13 -33.56 -13.73 5.51
C ASN A 13 -32.04 -13.88 5.72
N SER A 14 -31.64 -14.42 6.87
CA SER A 14 -30.29 -14.29 7.43
C SER A 14 -29.18 -14.82 6.52
N TYR A 15 -29.51 -15.78 5.65
CA TYR A 15 -28.57 -16.45 4.76
C TYR A 15 -28.66 -16.01 3.30
N GLN A 16 -29.56 -15.07 2.97
CA GLN A 16 -29.62 -14.52 1.61
C GLN A 16 -28.40 -13.64 1.34
N ASP A 17 -27.82 -13.76 0.15
CA ASP A 17 -26.63 -13.02 -0.24
C ASP A 17 -26.93 -11.57 -0.68
N CYS A 18 -27.60 -10.82 0.19
CA CYS A 18 -27.94 -9.42 0.00
C CYS A 18 -28.03 -8.70 1.35
N PRO A 19 -27.90 -7.36 1.39
CA PRO A 19 -28.06 -6.61 2.63
C PRO A 19 -29.43 -6.82 3.26
N GLN A 20 -29.48 -6.97 4.59
CA GLN A 20 -30.73 -7.16 5.34
C GLN A 20 -30.91 -6.03 6.36
N GLN A 21 -32.15 -5.63 6.61
CA GLN A 21 -32.46 -4.60 7.61
C GLN A 21 -32.21 -5.11 9.02
N ILE A 22 -31.58 -4.28 9.86
CA ILE A 22 -31.34 -4.56 11.28
C ILE A 22 -31.99 -3.52 12.22
N GLY A 23 -32.85 -2.66 11.66
CA GLY A 23 -33.50 -1.56 12.37
C GLY A 23 -32.71 -0.25 12.25
N TYR A 24 -33.30 0.84 12.75
CA TYR A 24 -32.67 2.17 12.83
C TYR A 24 -32.13 2.69 11.48
N SER A 25 -32.79 2.33 10.38
CA SER A 25 -32.36 2.65 9.00
C SER A 25 -30.97 2.10 8.63
N ALA A 26 -30.51 1.06 9.32
CA ALA A 26 -29.24 0.39 9.07
C ALA A 26 -29.45 -1.02 8.51
N THR A 27 -28.44 -1.50 7.80
CA THR A 27 -28.38 -2.84 7.23
C THR A 27 -27.16 -3.60 7.72
N ILE A 28 -27.29 -4.92 7.80
CA ILE A 28 -26.15 -5.83 7.82
C ILE A 28 -25.79 -6.16 6.37
N SER A 29 -24.52 -5.99 6.00
CA SER A 29 -24.03 -6.24 4.63
C SER A 29 -24.20 -7.70 4.21
N ALA A 30 -24.24 -7.94 2.89
CA ALA A 30 -24.36 -9.27 2.32
C ALA A 30 -23.23 -10.21 2.82
N PRO A 31 -23.52 -11.52 3.03
CA PRO A 31 -22.51 -12.53 3.34
C PRO A 31 -21.22 -12.44 2.52
N HIS A 32 -21.28 -12.27 1.19
CA HIS A 32 -20.07 -12.18 0.37
C HIS A 32 -19.21 -10.93 0.67
N ILE A 33 -19.83 -9.81 1.08
CA ILE A 33 -19.10 -8.59 1.46
C ILE A 33 -18.32 -8.81 2.76
N HIS A 34 -18.93 -9.49 3.73
CA HIS A 34 -18.21 -9.87 4.96
C HIS A 34 -17.08 -10.86 4.67
N ALA A 35 -17.31 -11.84 3.79
CA ALA A 35 -16.26 -12.76 3.38
C ALA A 35 -15.09 -12.04 2.70
N LEU A 36 -15.38 -11.09 1.80
CA LEU A 36 -14.38 -10.25 1.15
C LEU A 36 -13.58 -9.42 2.15
N ALA A 37 -14.25 -8.76 3.10
CA ALA A 37 -13.58 -7.97 4.13
C ALA A 37 -12.62 -8.83 4.98
N LEU A 38 -13.05 -10.03 5.40
CA LEU A 38 -12.23 -10.96 6.16
C LEU A 38 -11.05 -11.49 5.34
N GLU A 39 -11.25 -11.78 4.05
CA GLU A 39 -10.18 -12.21 3.14
C GLU A 39 -9.10 -11.13 2.99
N LEU A 40 -9.50 -9.88 2.75
CA LEU A 40 -8.59 -8.75 2.58
C LEU A 40 -7.81 -8.42 3.87
N LEU A 41 -8.39 -8.71 5.03
CA LEU A 41 -7.73 -8.54 6.33
C LEU A 41 -7.04 -9.79 6.84
N ASN A 42 -7.14 -10.94 6.19
CA ASN A 42 -6.75 -12.23 6.77
C ASN A 42 -5.33 -12.22 7.38
N ASP A 43 -4.37 -11.65 6.66
CA ASP A 43 -2.97 -11.57 7.11
C ASP A 43 -2.74 -10.62 8.30
N HIS A 44 -3.73 -9.79 8.64
CA HIS A 44 -3.74 -8.80 9.72
C HIS A 44 -4.69 -9.18 10.86
N LEU A 45 -5.35 -10.33 10.79
CA LEU A 45 -6.17 -10.87 11.89
C LEU A 45 -5.42 -12.02 12.58
N ARG A 46 -4.37 -11.68 13.35
CA ARG A 46 -3.50 -12.64 14.04
C ARG A 46 -3.67 -12.57 15.56
N ASP A 47 -3.24 -13.63 16.25
CA ASP A 47 -3.24 -13.69 17.72
C ASP A 47 -2.38 -12.58 18.30
N ASP A 48 -2.99 -11.69 19.11
CA ASP A 48 -2.46 -10.44 19.71
C ASP A 48 -2.79 -9.12 19.00
N HIS A 49 -3.35 -9.15 17.80
CA HIS A 49 -3.70 -7.94 17.08
C HIS A 49 -4.91 -7.22 17.68
N THR A 50 -4.87 -5.89 17.66
CA THR A 50 -6.02 -5.03 18.00
C THR A 50 -6.68 -4.52 16.70
N VAL A 51 -7.99 -4.67 16.60
CA VAL A 51 -8.77 -4.42 15.38
C VAL A 51 -9.96 -3.50 15.66
N LEU A 52 -10.28 -2.63 14.72
CA LEU A 52 -11.44 -1.73 14.79
C LEU A 52 -12.46 -2.06 13.70
N ASP A 53 -13.72 -2.21 14.10
CA ASP A 53 -14.87 -2.40 13.20
C ASP A 53 -15.78 -1.16 13.27
N ILE A 54 -15.72 -0.31 12.24
CA ILE A 54 -16.46 0.95 12.18
C ILE A 54 -17.80 0.74 11.47
N GLY A 55 -18.89 1.19 12.10
CA GLY A 55 -20.24 0.86 11.64
C GLY A 55 -20.52 -0.62 11.90
N SER A 56 -20.16 -1.09 13.11
CA SER A 56 -20.24 -2.50 13.47
C SER A 56 -21.66 -3.08 13.43
N GLY A 57 -22.68 -2.21 13.44
CA GLY A 57 -24.08 -2.58 13.27
C GLY A 57 -24.51 -3.66 14.26
N SER A 58 -24.96 -4.80 13.74
CA SER A 58 -25.43 -5.90 14.58
C SER A 58 -24.33 -6.66 15.32
N GLY A 59 -23.03 -6.41 15.03
CA GLY A 59 -21.88 -7.05 15.67
C GLY A 59 -21.37 -8.33 14.98
N TYR A 60 -21.96 -8.73 13.86
CA TYR A 60 -21.62 -10.00 13.19
C TYR A 60 -20.15 -10.07 12.75
N LEU A 61 -19.67 -9.04 12.04
CA LEU A 61 -18.30 -9.02 11.54
C LEU A 61 -17.30 -8.84 12.68
N THR A 62 -17.65 -8.05 13.70
CA THR A 62 -16.88 -7.90 14.94
C THR A 62 -16.59 -9.26 15.58
N VAL A 63 -17.59 -10.16 15.70
CA VAL A 63 -17.40 -11.52 16.22
C VAL A 63 -16.52 -12.36 15.31
N CYS A 64 -16.73 -12.29 13.99
CA CYS A 64 -15.89 -13.02 13.04
C CYS A 64 -14.41 -12.64 13.18
N MET A 65 -14.10 -11.33 13.25
CA MET A 65 -12.74 -10.84 13.46
C MET A 65 -12.20 -11.27 14.83
N ALA A 66 -13.03 -11.27 15.89
CA ALA A 66 -12.62 -11.67 17.23
C ALA A 66 -12.20 -13.14 17.31
N LEU A 67 -12.84 -14.01 16.53
CA LEU A 67 -12.43 -15.41 16.41
C LEU A 67 -11.12 -15.57 15.63
N MET A 68 -10.82 -14.68 14.68
CA MET A 68 -9.59 -14.73 13.88
C MET A 68 -8.37 -14.17 14.62
N VAL A 69 -8.52 -13.09 15.41
CA VAL A 69 -7.42 -12.51 16.22
C VAL A 69 -7.07 -13.32 17.48
N GLY A 70 -7.60 -14.53 17.62
CA GLY A 70 -7.20 -15.47 18.66
C GLY A 70 -7.59 -15.06 20.09
N ARG A 71 -6.85 -15.59 21.07
CA ARG A 71 -7.15 -15.39 22.50
C ARG A 71 -6.53 -14.12 23.06
N LYS A 72 -5.43 -13.66 22.47
CA LYS A 72 -4.71 -12.47 22.91
C LYS A 72 -5.12 -11.21 22.18
N GLY A 73 -5.79 -11.34 21.03
CA GLY A 73 -6.26 -10.19 20.26
C GLY A 73 -7.50 -9.53 20.86
N ARG A 74 -7.81 -8.35 20.33
CA ARG A 74 -8.98 -7.56 20.73
C ARG A 74 -9.64 -6.94 19.50
N VAL A 75 -10.96 -6.93 19.48
CA VAL A 75 -11.76 -6.26 18.45
C VAL A 75 -12.67 -5.25 19.12
N ILE A 76 -12.62 -4.01 18.65
CA ILE A 76 -13.53 -2.95 19.08
C ILE A 76 -14.53 -2.72 17.96
N GLY A 77 -15.82 -2.92 18.25
CA GLY A 77 -16.92 -2.51 17.38
C GLY A 77 -17.45 -1.14 17.79
N ILE A 78 -17.57 -0.21 16.85
CA ILE A 78 -18.11 1.12 17.10
C ILE A 78 -19.28 1.44 16.15
N ASP A 79 -20.35 1.94 16.72
CA ASP A 79 -21.52 2.45 15.99
C ASP A 79 -22.08 3.69 16.70
N HIS A 80 -22.61 4.63 15.92
CA HIS A 80 -23.14 5.89 16.45
C HIS A 80 -24.57 5.74 16.98
N ILE A 81 -25.26 4.65 16.63
CA ILE A 81 -26.61 4.35 17.09
C ILE A 81 -26.52 3.45 18.34
N LYS A 82 -26.93 3.97 19.50
CA LYS A 82 -26.85 3.26 20.78
C LYS A 82 -27.61 1.93 20.74
N GLU A 83 -28.78 1.93 20.13
CA GLU A 83 -29.65 0.76 20.06
C GLU A 83 -29.07 -0.36 19.19
N LEU A 84 -28.25 -0.03 18.18
CA LEU A 84 -27.47 -1.05 17.44
C LEU A 84 -26.37 -1.66 18.30
N ILE A 85 -25.74 -0.86 19.16
CA ILE A 85 -24.76 -1.37 20.14
C ILE A 85 -25.45 -2.29 21.15
N ASP A 86 -26.59 -1.88 21.72
CA ASP A 86 -27.36 -2.73 22.64
C ASP A 86 -27.80 -4.05 21.96
N LEU A 87 -28.26 -3.97 20.70
CA LEU A 87 -28.60 -5.12 19.87
C LEU A 87 -27.38 -6.02 19.66
N SER A 88 -26.22 -5.45 19.33
CA SER A 88 -25.00 -6.22 19.10
C SER A 88 -24.55 -6.98 20.33
N ILE A 89 -24.60 -6.36 21.50
CA ILE A 89 -24.28 -7.00 22.79
C ILE A 89 -25.27 -8.15 23.04
N SER A 90 -26.57 -7.93 22.80
CA SER A 90 -27.56 -9.00 22.93
C SER A 90 -27.32 -10.16 21.97
N ASN A 91 -26.90 -9.90 20.72
CA ASN A 91 -26.61 -10.93 19.74
C ASN A 91 -25.37 -11.74 20.12
N ILE A 92 -24.29 -11.06 20.52
CA ILE A 92 -23.05 -11.69 20.97
C ILE A 92 -23.32 -12.58 22.18
N ASN A 93 -24.16 -12.14 23.13
CA ASN A 93 -24.49 -12.91 24.32
C ASN A 93 -25.26 -14.22 24.07
N LYS A 94 -25.82 -14.44 22.88
CA LYS A 94 -26.52 -15.70 22.55
C LYS A 94 -25.57 -16.90 22.55
N HIS A 95 -24.43 -16.77 21.85
CA HIS A 95 -23.48 -17.89 21.66
C HIS A 95 -22.00 -17.51 21.79
N HIS A 96 -21.67 -16.25 22.07
CA HIS A 96 -20.30 -15.73 22.13
C HIS A 96 -20.07 -14.77 23.31
N SER A 97 -20.78 -14.98 24.42
CA SER A 97 -20.68 -14.13 25.62
C SER A 97 -19.28 -14.13 26.25
N ASP A 98 -18.51 -15.21 26.07
CA ASP A 98 -17.12 -15.32 26.46
C ASP A 98 -16.25 -14.21 25.84
N LEU A 99 -16.53 -13.82 24.58
CA LEU A 99 -15.76 -12.77 23.90
C LEU A 99 -15.88 -11.40 24.59
N LEU A 100 -17.06 -11.10 25.14
CA LEU A 100 -17.28 -9.87 25.92
C LEU A 100 -16.69 -9.99 27.33
N MET A 101 -16.91 -11.13 28.00
CA MET A 101 -16.42 -11.36 29.36
C MET A 101 -14.88 -11.35 29.44
N ASP A 102 -14.22 -11.94 28.45
CA ASP A 102 -12.76 -11.98 28.35
C ASP A 102 -12.15 -10.63 27.88
N GLY A 103 -12.98 -9.64 27.51
CA GLY A 103 -12.53 -8.37 26.95
C GLY A 103 -11.91 -8.46 25.56
N ARG A 104 -12.17 -9.57 24.83
CA ARG A 104 -11.77 -9.74 23.42
C ARG A 104 -12.63 -8.93 22.47
N ILE A 105 -13.90 -8.69 22.82
CA ILE A 105 -14.77 -7.73 22.15
C ILE A 105 -15.08 -6.56 23.07
N THR A 106 -15.04 -5.34 22.53
CA THR A 106 -15.61 -4.16 23.17
C THR A 106 -16.54 -3.47 22.20
N MET A 107 -17.81 -3.28 22.57
CA MET A 107 -18.79 -2.54 21.77
C MET A 107 -18.93 -1.13 22.31
N VAL A 108 -18.81 -0.12 21.45
CA VAL A 108 -18.76 1.29 21.82
C VAL A 108 -19.82 2.07 21.05
N THR A 109 -20.63 2.86 21.76
CA THR A 109 -21.45 3.88 21.12
C THR A 109 -20.62 5.13 20.86
N GLY A 110 -20.43 5.49 19.60
CA GLY A 110 -19.64 6.66 19.21
C GLY A 110 -19.60 6.93 17.71
N ASP A 111 -19.16 8.12 17.33
CA ASP A 111 -19.06 8.51 15.93
C ASP A 111 -17.84 7.87 15.26
N GLY A 112 -18.09 6.82 14.48
CA GLY A 112 -17.08 6.07 13.74
C GLY A 112 -16.25 6.89 12.76
N ARG A 113 -16.71 8.08 12.33
CA ARG A 113 -15.91 9.00 11.48
C ARG A 113 -14.66 9.51 12.20
N ASN A 114 -14.68 9.50 13.54
CA ASN A 114 -13.55 9.86 14.39
C ASN A 114 -12.71 8.65 14.81
N GLY A 115 -13.08 7.44 14.37
CA GLY A 115 -12.54 6.18 14.86
C GLY A 115 -12.75 6.02 16.38
N TYR A 116 -11.87 5.27 17.03
CA TYR A 116 -11.87 5.11 18.48
C TYR A 116 -10.43 5.18 19.02
N ARG A 117 -9.95 6.40 19.29
CA ARG A 117 -8.53 6.62 19.66
C ARG A 117 -8.09 5.86 20.92
N ALA A 118 -8.99 5.58 21.86
CA ALA A 118 -8.63 4.89 23.10
C ALA A 118 -8.22 3.43 22.91
N GLY A 119 -8.62 2.80 21.79
CA GLY A 119 -8.18 1.44 21.43
C GLY A 119 -7.03 1.41 20.41
N ALA A 120 -6.63 2.56 19.87
CA ALA A 120 -5.54 2.66 18.91
C ALA A 120 -4.18 2.36 19.58
N PRO A 121 -3.16 1.89 18.83
CA PRO A 121 -3.15 1.69 17.38
C PRO A 121 -3.76 0.35 16.92
N TYR A 122 -4.30 0.31 15.70
CA TYR A 122 -4.99 -0.86 15.13
C TYR A 122 -4.19 -1.55 14.04
N MET A 123 -4.01 -2.86 14.14
CA MET A 123 -3.40 -3.65 13.08
C MET A 123 -4.35 -3.90 11.90
N ALA A 124 -5.66 -3.88 12.17
CA ALA A 124 -6.68 -3.86 11.12
C ALA A 124 -7.80 -2.86 11.44
N ILE A 125 -8.28 -2.14 10.43
CA ILE A 125 -9.50 -1.33 10.50
C ILE A 125 -10.44 -1.75 9.37
N HIS A 126 -11.65 -2.13 9.72
CA HIS A 126 -12.74 -2.31 8.77
C HIS A 126 -13.70 -1.13 8.88
N VAL A 127 -14.16 -0.61 7.74
CA VAL A 127 -15.21 0.41 7.69
C VAL A 127 -16.39 -0.14 6.89
N GLY A 128 -17.51 -0.39 7.59
CA GLY A 128 -18.70 -0.98 6.98
C GLY A 128 -19.54 0.00 6.15
N ALA A 129 -19.42 1.30 6.43
CA ALA A 129 -20.13 2.35 5.71
C ALA A 129 -19.19 3.11 4.75
N ALA A 130 -19.70 3.47 3.57
CA ALA A 130 -18.92 4.23 2.61
C ALA A 130 -18.55 5.62 3.14
N ALA A 131 -17.33 6.05 2.84
CA ALA A 131 -16.88 7.41 3.08
C ALA A 131 -16.75 8.19 1.76
N PRO A 132 -17.07 9.50 1.74
CA PRO A 132 -16.94 10.31 0.53
C PRO A 132 -15.48 10.44 0.06
N LYS A 133 -14.53 10.34 1.00
CA LYS A 133 -13.09 10.29 0.75
C LYS A 133 -12.40 9.48 1.84
N LEU A 134 -11.15 9.08 1.59
CA LEU A 134 -10.32 8.43 2.59
C LEU A 134 -10.10 9.35 3.81
N PRO A 135 -10.47 8.93 5.04
CA PRO A 135 -10.36 9.77 6.24
C PRO A 135 -8.99 9.64 6.92
N ASP A 136 -8.24 10.74 6.95
CA ASP A 136 -6.91 10.80 7.58
C ASP A 136 -6.93 10.36 9.06
N ILE A 137 -8.00 10.68 9.79
CA ILE A 137 -8.18 10.32 11.21
C ILE A 137 -8.15 8.79 11.43
N LEU A 138 -8.65 8.00 10.47
CA LEU A 138 -8.62 6.54 10.58
C LEU A 138 -7.25 6.00 10.18
N VAL A 139 -6.63 6.60 9.16
CA VAL A 139 -5.25 6.27 8.78
C VAL A 139 -4.31 6.53 9.96
N GLU A 140 -4.42 7.66 10.66
CA GLU A 140 -3.63 7.96 11.86
C GLU A 140 -3.73 6.87 12.94
N GLN A 141 -4.91 6.26 13.11
CA GLN A 141 -5.16 5.23 14.12
C GLN A 141 -4.67 3.83 13.74
N LEU A 142 -4.25 3.60 12.48
CA LEU A 142 -3.58 2.36 12.11
C LEU A 142 -2.21 2.24 12.81
N ALA A 143 -1.89 1.04 13.25
CA ALA A 143 -0.55 0.67 13.69
C ALA A 143 0.43 0.68 12.51
N PRO A 144 1.74 0.84 12.77
CA PRO A 144 2.76 0.47 11.80
C PRO A 144 2.57 -0.98 11.32
N GLY A 145 2.58 -1.20 10.00
CA GLY A 145 2.26 -2.50 9.40
C GLY A 145 0.76 -2.81 9.33
N GLY A 146 -0.11 -1.92 9.81
CA GLY A 146 -1.55 -2.15 9.86
C GLY A 146 -2.26 -1.89 8.53
N ARG A 147 -3.41 -2.53 8.33
CA ARG A 147 -4.24 -2.41 7.14
C ARG A 147 -5.63 -1.85 7.44
N MET A 148 -6.15 -1.00 6.56
CA MET A 148 -7.56 -0.62 6.55
C MET A 148 -8.22 -1.04 5.23
N ILE A 149 -9.46 -1.51 5.29
CA ILE A 149 -10.35 -1.51 4.12
C ILE A 149 -11.57 -0.63 4.36
N ILE A 150 -11.92 0.13 3.34
CA ILE A 150 -12.98 1.13 3.38
C ILE A 150 -13.60 1.28 1.98
N PRO A 151 -14.94 1.26 1.86
CA PRO A 151 -15.60 1.69 0.64
C PRO A 151 -15.49 3.22 0.50
N VAL A 152 -15.00 3.69 -0.64
CA VAL A 152 -14.87 5.12 -0.95
C VAL A 152 -15.67 5.47 -2.20
N GLY A 153 -16.43 6.56 -2.12
CA GLY A 153 -17.24 7.10 -3.21
C GLY A 153 -18.26 8.11 -2.69
N GLU A 154 -18.69 9.03 -3.55
CA GLU A 154 -19.76 9.96 -3.19
C GLU A 154 -21.09 9.22 -3.00
N VAL A 155 -21.97 9.83 -2.22
CA VAL A 155 -23.33 9.30 -2.05
C VAL A 155 -24.00 9.33 -3.43
N PHE A 156 -24.50 8.18 -3.89
CA PHE A 156 -25.10 7.97 -5.23
C PHE A 156 -24.13 7.87 -6.43
N SER A 157 -22.82 7.74 -6.19
CA SER A 157 -21.85 7.36 -7.23
C SER A 157 -21.40 5.90 -7.09
N ASP A 158 -20.62 5.41 -8.06
CA ASP A 158 -19.90 4.14 -7.92
C ASP A 158 -18.97 4.20 -6.70
N GLN A 159 -19.10 3.22 -5.81
CA GLN A 159 -18.23 3.04 -4.64
C GLN A 159 -17.23 1.93 -4.96
N HIS A 160 -15.96 2.13 -4.62
CA HIS A 160 -14.92 1.12 -4.76
C HIS A 160 -14.30 0.81 -3.40
N PHE A 161 -13.95 -0.45 -3.19
CA PHE A 161 -13.17 -0.86 -2.02
C PHE A 161 -11.76 -0.31 -2.15
N VAL A 162 -11.32 0.43 -1.13
CA VAL A 162 -9.96 0.94 -1.00
C VAL A 162 -9.28 0.17 0.12
N GLN A 163 -8.08 -0.35 -0.16
CA GLN A 163 -7.17 -0.89 0.83
C GLN A 163 -6.08 0.14 1.13
N VAL A 164 -5.77 0.33 2.41
CA VAL A 164 -4.68 1.21 2.87
C VAL A 164 -3.77 0.41 3.78
N ASP A 165 -2.49 0.34 3.43
CA ASP A 165 -1.45 -0.30 4.24
C ASP A 165 -0.51 0.77 4.82
N LYS A 166 -0.21 0.66 6.12
CA LYS A 166 0.87 1.42 6.77
C LYS A 166 2.17 0.64 6.72
N ASP A 167 3.26 1.33 6.47
CA ASP A 167 4.59 0.72 6.62
C ASP A 167 4.91 0.44 8.11
N LEU A 168 5.94 -0.35 8.38
CA LEU A 168 6.41 -0.65 9.75
C LEU A 168 6.94 0.58 10.51
N ASN A 169 7.03 1.74 9.86
CA ASN A 169 7.39 3.01 10.48
C ASN A 169 6.17 3.90 10.76
N GLY A 170 4.95 3.39 10.58
CA GLY A 170 3.70 4.09 10.91
C GLY A 170 3.26 5.14 9.89
N ASN A 171 3.92 5.21 8.73
CA ASN A 171 3.60 6.15 7.68
C ASN A 171 2.59 5.54 6.71
N GLY A 172 1.70 6.36 6.15
CA GLY A 172 1.06 6.00 4.90
C GLY A 172 2.13 5.75 3.83
N LEU A 173 1.85 4.87 2.87
CA LEU A 173 2.78 4.51 1.79
C LEU A 173 3.40 5.71 1.07
N PHE A 174 2.70 6.86 1.08
CA PHE A 174 3.11 8.12 0.49
C PHE A 174 3.08 9.25 1.53
N LYS A 175 4.17 10.00 1.64
CA LYS A 175 4.29 11.25 2.41
C LYS A 175 4.29 12.48 1.51
N ASP A 176 4.85 12.36 0.31
CA ASP A 176 4.91 13.42 -0.70
C ASP A 176 3.86 13.16 -1.78
N GLU A 177 3.01 14.15 -2.04
CA GLU A 177 1.93 14.03 -3.02
C GLU A 177 2.49 13.82 -4.45
N ARG A 178 3.69 14.30 -4.78
CA ARG A 178 4.34 14.03 -6.08
C ARG A 178 4.63 12.54 -6.25
N VAL A 179 5.04 11.85 -5.19
CA VAL A 179 5.33 10.41 -5.23
C VAL A 179 4.03 9.64 -5.47
N LYS A 180 2.98 9.95 -4.71
CA LYS A 180 1.65 9.37 -4.87
C LYS A 180 1.11 9.58 -6.29
N MET A 181 1.12 10.82 -6.78
CA MET A 181 0.62 11.17 -8.12
C MET A 181 1.44 10.51 -9.23
N THR A 182 2.75 10.36 -9.03
CA THR A 182 3.62 9.63 -9.96
C THR A 182 3.22 8.16 -10.04
N MET A 183 3.08 7.48 -8.90
CA MET A 183 2.73 6.06 -8.88
C MET A 183 1.29 5.78 -9.32
N LEU A 184 0.37 6.75 -9.16
CA LEU A 184 -0.97 6.70 -9.78
C LEU A 184 -0.93 6.91 -11.29
N ARG A 185 0.03 7.68 -11.81
CA ARG A 185 0.16 7.97 -13.23
C ARG A 185 0.83 6.85 -14.02
N VAL A 186 1.74 6.12 -13.39
CA VAL A 186 2.44 4.99 -14.00
C VAL A 186 1.70 3.71 -13.62
N ASP A 187 0.82 3.24 -14.51
CA ASP A 187 0.04 2.04 -14.26
C ASP A 187 0.96 0.82 -14.22
N ARG A 188 1.01 0.16 -13.05
CA ARG A 188 1.84 -1.03 -12.84
C ARG A 188 1.45 -2.19 -13.75
N ALA A 189 0.21 -2.27 -14.25
CA ALA A 189 -0.22 -3.28 -15.21
C ALA A 189 0.54 -3.21 -16.55
N ASP A 190 1.08 -2.05 -16.91
CA ASP A 190 1.93 -1.93 -18.09
C ASP A 190 3.29 -2.63 -17.91
N PHE A 191 3.74 -2.81 -16.67
CA PHE A 191 5.07 -3.28 -16.32
C PHE A 191 5.10 -4.64 -15.63
N CYS A 192 3.94 -5.14 -15.20
CA CYS A 192 3.79 -6.35 -14.40
C CYS A 192 2.82 -7.32 -15.09
N PRO A 193 3.28 -8.48 -15.59
CA PRO A 193 2.45 -9.37 -16.41
C PRO A 193 1.36 -10.10 -15.62
N ARG A 194 1.49 -10.22 -14.29
CA ARG A 194 0.56 -10.93 -13.41
C ARG A 194 0.34 -10.15 -12.12
N ASN A 195 -0.87 -10.26 -11.57
CA ASN A 195 -1.27 -9.66 -10.29
C ASN A 195 -0.74 -8.23 -10.06
N PRO A 196 -0.89 -7.30 -11.01
CA PRO A 196 -0.15 -6.03 -11.01
C PRO A 196 -0.43 -5.15 -9.79
N TYR A 197 -1.54 -5.36 -9.09
CA TYR A 197 -1.99 -4.53 -7.98
C TYR A 197 -1.83 -5.18 -6.60
N LEU A 198 -1.22 -6.37 -6.52
CA LEU A 198 -0.84 -6.94 -5.24
C LEU A 198 0.44 -6.27 -4.72
N ASP A 199 0.51 -6.05 -3.39
CA ASP A 199 1.68 -5.46 -2.76
C ASP A 199 2.81 -6.49 -2.50
N ASN A 200 3.27 -7.14 -3.57
CA ASN A 200 4.32 -8.16 -3.53
C ASN A 200 5.24 -8.05 -4.77
N PRO A 201 6.46 -8.62 -4.72
CA PRO A 201 7.27 -8.79 -5.90
C PRO A 201 6.63 -9.80 -6.86
N GLU A 202 6.64 -9.50 -8.16
CA GLU A 202 6.05 -10.36 -9.19
C GLU A 202 7.10 -10.73 -10.27
N PRO A 203 7.14 -11.97 -10.77
CA PRO A 203 8.13 -12.38 -11.77
C PRO A 203 7.94 -11.69 -13.12
N ILE A 204 9.04 -11.20 -13.70
CA ILE A 204 9.07 -10.55 -15.03
C ILE A 204 9.88 -11.35 -16.07
N GLY A 205 10.29 -12.57 -15.73
CA GLY A 205 11.17 -13.40 -16.55
C GLY A 205 12.64 -13.25 -16.14
N CYS A 206 13.51 -14.06 -16.77
CA CYS A 206 14.97 -13.99 -16.59
C CYS A 206 15.45 -14.10 -15.12
N ASN A 207 14.70 -14.83 -14.28
CA ASN A 207 14.92 -14.92 -12.83
C ASN A 207 14.92 -13.55 -12.11
N ALA A 208 14.22 -12.57 -12.66
CA ALA A 208 14.01 -11.26 -12.07
C ALA A 208 12.54 -11.05 -11.69
N THR A 209 12.33 -10.12 -10.76
CA THR A 209 11.01 -9.68 -10.31
C THR A 209 10.89 -8.17 -10.44
N ILE A 210 9.70 -7.67 -10.79
CA ILE A 210 9.34 -6.29 -10.48
C ILE A 210 9.09 -6.20 -8.96
N SER A 211 9.76 -5.28 -8.28
CA SER A 211 9.65 -5.10 -6.82
C SER A 211 8.22 -4.79 -6.38
N ALA A 212 7.87 -5.07 -5.13
CA ALA A 212 6.56 -4.72 -4.57
C ALA A 212 6.27 -3.20 -4.68
N PRO A 213 5.01 -2.78 -4.88
CA PRO A 213 4.59 -1.38 -4.83
C PRO A 213 5.20 -0.58 -3.67
N HIS A 214 5.18 -1.10 -2.43
CA HIS A 214 5.75 -0.38 -1.29
C HIS A 214 7.26 -0.12 -1.41
N MET A 215 8.01 -0.98 -2.09
CA MET A 215 9.45 -0.79 -2.31
C MET A 215 9.72 0.37 -3.26
N HIS A 216 8.90 0.52 -4.31
CA HIS A 216 9.00 1.67 -5.22
C HIS A 216 8.63 2.98 -4.52
N ALA A 217 7.54 2.97 -3.74
CA ALA A 217 7.15 4.15 -2.96
C ALA A 217 8.25 4.56 -1.97
N ALA A 218 8.83 3.58 -1.27
CA ALA A 218 9.92 3.79 -0.31
C ALA A 218 11.20 4.35 -0.97
N ALA A 219 11.52 3.95 -2.20
CA ALA A 219 12.65 4.47 -2.96
C ALA A 219 12.38 5.92 -3.43
N LEU A 220 11.22 6.17 -4.02
CA LEU A 220 10.82 7.50 -4.50
C LEU A 220 10.75 8.51 -3.34
N GLU A 221 10.17 8.14 -2.19
CA GLU A 221 10.13 9.00 -1.00
C GLU A 221 11.50 9.40 -0.49
N ARG A 222 12.48 8.49 -0.53
CA ARG A 222 13.85 8.77 -0.08
C ARG A 222 14.64 9.61 -1.07
N LEU A 223 14.28 9.55 -2.36
CA LEU A 223 14.94 10.28 -3.45
C LEU A 223 14.21 11.57 -3.87
N LYS A 224 13.02 11.86 -3.35
CA LYS A 224 12.14 12.96 -3.82
C LYS A 224 12.79 14.35 -3.86
N ASP A 225 13.72 14.63 -2.96
CA ASP A 225 14.45 15.93 -2.90
C ASP A 225 15.63 15.99 -3.88
N HIS A 226 15.91 14.87 -4.55
CA HIS A 226 16.96 14.67 -5.57
C HIS A 226 16.36 14.26 -6.93
N LEU A 227 15.02 14.15 -6.98
CA LEU A 227 14.23 13.92 -8.18
C LEU A 227 13.35 15.15 -8.42
N THR A 228 13.99 16.27 -8.71
CA THR A 228 13.33 17.55 -8.98
C THR A 228 13.40 17.91 -10.46
N GLU A 229 12.56 18.86 -10.89
CA GLU A 229 12.51 19.31 -12.28
C GLU A 229 13.91 19.64 -12.81
N GLY A 230 14.30 18.98 -13.90
CA GLY A 230 15.61 19.24 -14.54
C GLY A 230 16.73 18.30 -14.11
N ASP A 231 16.55 17.54 -13.03
CA ASP A 231 17.57 16.64 -12.52
C ASP A 231 17.83 15.46 -13.46
N LYS A 232 19.05 14.91 -13.33
CA LYS A 232 19.42 13.64 -13.95
C LYS A 232 19.40 12.54 -12.92
N ALA A 233 18.80 11.40 -13.26
CA ALA A 233 18.78 10.24 -12.39
C ALA A 233 19.22 8.95 -13.10
N LEU A 234 19.69 7.98 -12.32
CA LEU A 234 20.17 6.69 -12.79
C LEU A 234 19.45 5.57 -12.02
N ASP A 235 18.89 4.60 -12.75
CA ASP A 235 18.28 3.39 -12.19
C ASP A 235 19.09 2.15 -12.64
N ILE A 236 19.78 1.51 -11.70
CA ILE A 236 20.62 0.34 -11.94
C ILE A 236 19.83 -0.94 -11.66
N GLY A 237 19.82 -1.85 -12.65
CA GLY A 237 18.95 -3.02 -12.62
C GLY A 237 17.52 -2.63 -12.92
N SER A 238 17.30 -1.86 -13.99
CA SER A 238 16.00 -1.24 -14.29
C SER A 238 14.88 -2.26 -14.57
N GLY A 239 15.20 -3.52 -14.85
CA GLY A 239 14.25 -4.63 -14.88
C GLY A 239 13.05 -4.36 -15.80
N SER A 240 11.85 -4.25 -15.22
CA SER A 240 10.61 -3.99 -15.98
C SER A 240 10.52 -2.58 -16.58
N GLY A 241 11.32 -1.63 -16.09
CA GLY A 241 11.27 -0.20 -16.44
C GLY A 241 10.34 0.64 -15.57
N TYR A 242 9.59 0.04 -14.63
CA TYR A 242 8.57 0.75 -13.85
C TYR A 242 9.15 1.91 -13.03
N LEU A 243 10.21 1.66 -12.27
CA LEU A 243 10.82 2.69 -11.42
C LEU A 243 11.52 3.76 -12.26
N THR A 244 12.21 3.37 -13.34
CA THR A 244 12.76 4.33 -14.33
C THR A 244 11.70 5.30 -14.83
N THR A 245 10.51 4.80 -15.18
CA THR A 245 9.38 5.64 -15.62
C THR A 245 8.85 6.54 -14.50
N CYS A 246 8.74 6.03 -13.28
CA CYS A 246 8.35 6.84 -12.13
C CYS A 246 9.35 7.98 -11.85
N MET A 247 10.65 7.66 -11.82
CA MET A 247 11.72 8.65 -11.65
C MET A 247 11.67 9.70 -12.77
N ALA A 248 11.34 9.31 -14.00
CA ALA A 248 11.20 10.24 -15.11
C ALA A 248 10.07 11.24 -14.89
N TYR A 249 8.90 10.79 -14.42
CA TYR A 249 7.83 11.71 -14.05
C TYR A 249 8.23 12.62 -12.89
N MET A 250 8.94 12.12 -11.87
CA MET A 250 9.40 12.95 -10.76
C MET A 250 10.34 14.07 -11.20
N VAL A 251 11.36 13.77 -12.03
CA VAL A 251 12.31 14.78 -12.54
C VAL A 251 11.72 15.69 -13.62
N MET A 252 10.48 15.43 -14.02
CA MET A 252 9.70 16.25 -14.94
C MET A 252 8.51 16.91 -14.22
N MET A 253 8.35 16.79 -12.90
CA MET A 253 7.17 17.33 -12.21
C MET A 253 7.46 18.71 -11.62
N LEU A 254 6.72 19.72 -12.08
CA LEU A 254 6.71 21.04 -11.45
C LEU A 254 5.87 21.01 -10.15
N MET A 255 6.10 21.96 -9.24
CA MET A 255 5.39 22.08 -7.96
C MET A 255 3.85 22.19 -8.06
N ARG A 256 3.28 22.30 -9.27
CA ARG A 256 1.83 22.33 -9.55
C ARG A 256 1.30 21.09 -10.27
N PHE A 257 2.05 19.98 -10.25
CA PHE A 257 1.71 18.72 -10.93
C PHE A 257 1.63 18.82 -12.46
N GLU A 258 2.12 19.92 -13.03
CA GLU A 258 2.38 20.05 -14.45
C GLU A 258 3.68 19.33 -14.81
N VAL A 259 3.69 18.68 -15.96
CA VAL A 259 4.88 18.01 -16.48
C VAL A 259 5.76 19.07 -17.16
N GLY A 260 6.85 19.43 -16.52
CA GLY A 260 7.90 20.30 -17.02
C GLY A 260 8.68 19.69 -18.18
N ALA A 261 9.51 20.53 -18.80
CA ALA A 261 10.20 20.24 -20.05
C ALA A 261 11.65 19.81 -19.86
N SER A 262 12.11 19.52 -18.64
CA SER A 262 13.50 19.21 -18.35
C SER A 262 13.64 17.98 -17.45
N GLY A 263 14.85 17.44 -17.33
CA GLY A 263 15.13 16.20 -16.60
C GLY A 263 15.23 14.98 -17.50
N LYS A 264 16.10 14.04 -17.09
CA LYS A 264 16.35 12.78 -17.80
C LYS A 264 16.72 11.65 -16.85
N VAL A 265 16.27 10.44 -17.19
CA VAL A 265 16.56 9.24 -16.41
C VAL A 265 17.18 8.18 -17.31
N VAL A 266 18.25 7.55 -16.82
CA VAL A 266 18.90 6.41 -17.49
C VAL A 266 18.59 5.14 -16.70
N GLY A 267 18.01 4.13 -17.34
CA GLY A 267 17.90 2.78 -16.81
C GLY A 267 18.99 1.89 -17.39
N VAL A 268 19.77 1.21 -16.54
CA VAL A 268 20.80 0.25 -16.98
C VAL A 268 20.36 -1.15 -16.59
N GLU A 269 20.29 -2.05 -17.57
CA GLU A 269 19.96 -3.46 -17.37
C GLU A 269 20.96 -4.33 -18.15
N HIS A 270 21.46 -5.39 -17.53
CA HIS A 270 22.45 -6.28 -18.15
C HIS A 270 21.83 -7.39 -18.98
N ILE A 271 20.54 -7.68 -18.79
CA ILE A 271 19.82 -8.72 -19.52
C ILE A 271 19.08 -8.10 -20.71
N ARG A 272 19.53 -8.35 -21.94
CA ARG A 272 18.91 -7.84 -23.19
C ARG A 272 17.39 -8.05 -23.24
N GLN A 273 16.89 -9.21 -22.82
CA GLN A 273 15.45 -9.51 -22.82
C GLN A 273 14.65 -8.57 -21.90
N LEU A 274 15.22 -8.16 -20.76
CA LEU A 274 14.61 -7.20 -19.85
C LEU A 274 14.72 -5.76 -20.36
N VAL A 275 15.81 -5.41 -21.05
CA VAL A 275 15.92 -4.14 -21.80
C VAL A 275 14.77 -4.03 -22.81
N ASP A 276 14.57 -5.04 -23.65
CA ASP A 276 13.52 -5.03 -24.66
C ASP A 276 12.11 -5.04 -24.05
N LEU A 277 11.92 -5.79 -22.95
CA LEU A 277 10.69 -5.80 -22.17
C LEU A 277 10.36 -4.41 -21.62
N SER A 278 11.34 -3.74 -21.00
CA SER A 278 11.12 -2.43 -20.39
C SER A 278 10.76 -1.37 -21.42
N ILE A 279 11.44 -1.35 -22.58
CA ILE A 279 11.10 -0.45 -23.70
C ILE A 279 9.67 -0.74 -24.19
N THR A 280 9.29 -2.02 -24.29
CA THR A 280 7.93 -2.43 -24.67
C THR A 280 6.89 -1.97 -23.67
N ASN A 281 7.15 -2.12 -22.37
CA ASN A 281 6.27 -1.66 -21.30
C ASN A 281 6.08 -0.14 -21.34
N ILE A 282 7.18 0.62 -21.43
CA ILE A 282 7.15 2.09 -21.52
C ILE A 282 6.34 2.53 -22.73
N LYS A 283 6.45 1.85 -23.87
CA LYS A 283 5.71 2.19 -25.09
C LYS A 283 4.19 2.04 -24.99
N LYS A 284 3.67 1.27 -24.01
CA LYS A 284 2.22 1.07 -23.86
C LYS A 284 1.48 2.38 -23.62
N ASN A 285 1.90 3.16 -22.61
CA ASN A 285 1.25 4.42 -22.23
C ASN A 285 2.22 5.60 -21.99
N HIS A 286 3.53 5.41 -22.19
CA HIS A 286 4.58 6.40 -21.87
C HIS A 286 5.62 6.55 -23.01
N ALA A 287 5.23 6.25 -24.25
CA ALA A 287 6.14 6.25 -25.41
C ALA A 287 6.89 7.58 -25.60
N ASN A 288 6.23 8.70 -25.30
CA ASN A 288 6.80 10.05 -25.38
C ASN A 288 8.01 10.24 -24.44
N LEU A 289 8.14 9.45 -23.38
CA LEU A 289 9.32 9.53 -22.51
C LEU A 289 10.59 9.02 -23.21
N LEU A 290 10.46 8.08 -24.14
CA LEU A 290 11.60 7.57 -24.91
C LEU A 290 12.14 8.61 -25.91
N GLU A 291 11.42 9.70 -26.13
CA GLU A 291 11.85 10.85 -26.95
C GLU A 291 12.79 11.78 -26.16
N GLY A 292 13.82 11.19 -25.55
CA GLY A 292 14.90 11.92 -24.90
C GLY A 292 14.69 12.26 -23.43
N ARG A 293 13.71 11.66 -22.73
CA ARG A 293 13.55 11.74 -21.27
C ARG A 293 14.04 10.50 -20.55
N VAL A 294 13.69 9.33 -21.08
CA VAL A 294 14.12 8.03 -20.58
C VAL A 294 15.05 7.40 -21.61
N LEU A 295 16.19 6.92 -21.13
CA LEU A 295 17.13 6.12 -21.90
C LEU A 295 17.28 4.77 -21.19
N ILE A 296 16.88 3.69 -21.83
CA ILE A 296 17.19 2.32 -21.35
C ILE A 296 18.39 1.79 -22.13
N VAL A 297 19.41 1.31 -21.43
CA VAL A 297 20.63 0.76 -22.03
C VAL A 297 20.94 -0.64 -21.53
N GLU A 298 21.44 -1.47 -22.44
CA GLU A 298 22.08 -2.73 -22.05
C GLU A 298 23.48 -2.45 -21.50
N GLY A 299 23.77 -2.88 -20.28
CA GLY A 299 25.10 -2.69 -19.69
C GLY A 299 25.29 -3.27 -18.30
N ASP A 300 26.55 -3.36 -17.90
CA ASP A 300 26.93 -3.74 -16.54
C ASP A 300 26.67 -2.58 -15.57
N GLY A 301 25.58 -2.67 -14.83
CA GLY A 301 25.15 -1.64 -13.89
C GLY A 301 26.17 -1.27 -12.81
N ARG A 302 27.13 -2.15 -12.50
CA ARG A 302 28.22 -1.85 -11.55
C ARG A 302 29.12 -0.71 -12.04
N LYS A 303 29.17 -0.49 -13.36
CA LYS A 303 29.96 0.58 -14.00
C LYS A 303 29.16 1.87 -14.17
N GLY A 304 27.88 1.89 -13.77
CA GLY A 304 26.97 3.00 -14.02
C GLY A 304 26.80 3.32 -15.51
N TYR A 305 26.60 4.59 -15.83
CA TYR A 305 26.53 5.09 -17.20
C TYR A 305 27.21 6.48 -17.31
N PRO A 306 28.55 6.53 -17.40
CA PRO A 306 29.32 7.77 -17.25
C PRO A 306 29.04 8.82 -18.33
N GLN A 307 28.51 8.41 -19.49
CA GLN A 307 28.21 9.31 -20.61
C GLN A 307 27.15 10.36 -20.25
N TYR A 308 26.33 10.09 -19.24
CA TYR A 308 25.24 10.99 -18.83
C TYR A 308 25.40 11.56 -17.42
N ALA A 309 26.41 11.10 -16.68
CA ALA A 309 26.82 11.64 -15.40
C ALA A 309 27.15 13.15 -15.46
N PRO A 310 27.12 13.87 -14.34
CA PRO A 310 26.77 13.39 -13.00
C PRO A 310 25.24 13.29 -12.77
N TYR A 311 24.84 12.47 -11.81
CA TYR A 311 23.43 12.22 -11.44
C TYR A 311 23.09 12.80 -10.07
N LYS A 312 21.93 13.44 -9.93
CA LYS A 312 21.45 13.94 -8.64
C LYS A 312 20.89 12.80 -7.77
N ALA A 313 20.29 11.80 -8.41
CA ALA A 313 19.77 10.58 -7.78
C ALA A 313 20.30 9.32 -8.48
N ILE A 314 20.75 8.35 -7.69
CA ILE A 314 21.07 6.99 -8.17
C ILE A 314 20.24 5.99 -7.36
N HIS A 315 19.48 5.14 -8.02
CA HIS A 315 18.82 4.00 -7.42
C HIS A 315 19.48 2.71 -7.90
N VAL A 316 19.67 1.74 -7.01
CA VAL A 316 20.20 0.41 -7.33
C VAL A 316 19.21 -0.64 -6.86
N GLY A 317 18.57 -1.33 -7.81
CA GLY A 317 17.54 -2.34 -7.54
C GLY A 317 18.10 -3.73 -7.20
N ALA A 318 19.40 -3.95 -7.39
CA ALA A 318 20.07 -5.22 -7.11
C ALA A 318 21.12 -5.08 -5.99
N ALA A 319 21.24 -6.11 -5.15
CA ALA A 319 22.22 -6.12 -4.08
C ALA A 319 23.66 -6.09 -4.62
N ALA A 320 24.52 -5.29 -3.98
CA ALA A 320 25.95 -5.23 -4.24
C ALA A 320 26.75 -5.68 -3.00
N PRO A 321 27.93 -6.31 -3.15
CA PRO A 321 28.75 -6.69 -2.01
C PRO A 321 29.25 -5.49 -1.21
N ASN A 322 29.49 -4.36 -1.88
CA ASN A 322 29.88 -3.08 -1.34
C ASN A 322 29.33 -1.96 -2.22
N VAL A 323 29.36 -0.72 -1.72
CA VAL A 323 29.05 0.45 -2.54
C VAL A 323 30.10 0.57 -3.67
N PRO A 324 29.71 0.62 -4.96
CA PRO A 324 30.66 0.72 -6.07
C PRO A 324 31.25 2.13 -6.21
N ASP A 325 32.57 2.23 -6.31
CA ASP A 325 33.29 3.51 -6.51
C ASP A 325 32.88 4.18 -7.83
N GLU A 326 32.59 3.38 -8.86
CA GLU A 326 32.10 3.86 -10.15
C GLU A 326 30.78 4.62 -10.02
N LEU A 327 29.85 4.16 -9.16
CA LEU A 327 28.59 4.85 -8.92
C LEU A 327 28.79 6.11 -8.07
N LEU A 328 29.68 6.06 -7.07
CA LEU A 328 30.04 7.23 -6.25
C LEU A 328 30.67 8.35 -7.08
N SER A 329 31.53 8.00 -8.05
CA SER A 329 32.15 8.98 -8.95
C SER A 329 31.13 9.68 -9.85
N GLN A 330 30.04 8.98 -10.21
CA GLN A 330 28.97 9.48 -11.08
C GLN A 330 27.88 10.24 -10.33
N LEU A 331 27.84 10.16 -8.99
CA LEU A 331 26.92 10.94 -8.17
C LEU A 331 27.36 12.42 -8.17
N ALA A 332 26.41 13.35 -8.36
CA ALA A 332 26.65 14.78 -8.33
C ALA A 332 26.96 15.26 -6.91
N ALA A 333 27.57 16.44 -6.78
CA ALA A 333 27.70 17.11 -5.48
C ALA A 333 26.31 17.36 -4.86
N GLY A 334 26.16 17.02 -3.58
CA GLY A 334 24.87 17.00 -2.89
C GLY A 334 23.88 15.99 -3.46
N GLY A 335 24.33 14.96 -4.19
CA GLY A 335 23.49 13.91 -4.76
C GLY A 335 23.27 12.77 -3.76
N ARG A 336 22.23 11.96 -4.00
CA ARG A 336 21.89 10.80 -3.17
C ARG A 336 21.86 9.51 -3.97
N MET A 337 22.39 8.44 -3.37
CA MET A 337 22.27 7.07 -3.85
C MET A 337 21.54 6.19 -2.84
N LEU A 338 20.67 5.30 -3.34
CA LEU A 338 20.06 4.22 -2.58
C LEU A 338 20.56 2.87 -3.13
N ILE A 339 21.09 2.02 -2.26
CA ILE A 339 21.68 0.75 -2.67
C ILE A 339 21.55 -0.33 -1.57
N PRO A 340 21.03 -1.52 -1.88
CA PRO A 340 21.14 -2.67 -1.00
C PRO A 340 22.58 -3.20 -1.01
N VAL A 341 23.22 -3.25 0.17
CA VAL A 341 24.58 -3.75 0.35
C VAL A 341 24.61 -4.96 1.27
N GLY A 342 25.28 -6.02 0.82
CA GLY A 342 25.46 -7.26 1.56
C GLY A 342 25.91 -8.40 0.65
N ALA A 343 26.56 -9.41 1.21
CA ALA A 343 26.92 -10.60 0.43
C ALA A 343 25.65 -11.36 0.01
N ALA A 344 25.72 -12.04 -1.15
CA ALA A 344 24.63 -12.90 -1.61
C ALA A 344 24.28 -13.92 -0.50
N HIS A 345 23.00 -14.01 -0.14
CA HIS A 345 22.47 -14.90 0.91
C HIS A 345 22.87 -14.55 2.36
N SER A 346 23.25 -13.30 2.62
CA SER A 346 23.46 -12.75 3.98
C SER A 346 22.50 -11.59 4.28
N ASP A 347 22.50 -11.07 5.51
CA ASP A 347 21.75 -9.87 5.87
C ASP A 347 22.15 -8.68 4.99
N GLN A 348 21.22 -8.22 4.16
CA GLN A 348 21.40 -7.04 3.32
C GLN A 348 20.93 -5.80 4.07
N ARG A 349 21.72 -4.72 3.99
CA ARG A 349 21.34 -3.40 4.52
C ARG A 349 21.03 -2.47 3.36
N PHE A 350 19.86 -1.85 3.39
CA PHE A 350 19.53 -0.80 2.45
C PHE A 350 20.23 0.49 2.88
N LEU A 351 21.25 0.91 2.14
CA LEU A 351 22.05 2.08 2.45
C LEU A 351 21.56 3.30 1.67
N GLN A 352 21.57 4.44 2.35
CA GLN A 352 21.51 5.76 1.74
C GLN A 352 22.91 6.36 1.79
N VAL A 353 23.41 6.82 0.64
CA VAL A 353 24.70 7.50 0.51
C VAL A 353 24.45 8.90 -0.02
N ASP A 354 24.80 9.90 0.78
CA ASP A 354 24.74 11.31 0.40
C ASP A 354 26.17 11.78 0.06
N LYS A 355 26.36 12.40 -1.11
CA LYS A 355 27.65 12.97 -1.52
C LYS A 355 27.73 14.42 -1.05
N ASP A 356 28.85 14.77 -0.45
CA ASP A 356 29.10 16.14 0.02
C ASP A 356 28.91 17.17 -1.11
N GLY A 357 28.43 18.35 -0.71
CA GLY A 357 28.08 19.48 -1.59
C GLY A 357 29.25 20.28 -2.09
#